data_AF-A0A3D4PM60-F1
#
_entry.id   AF-A0A3D4PM60-F1
#
_cell.length_a   1.000
_cell.length_b   1.000
_cell.length_c   1.000
_cell.angle_alpha   90.00
_cell.angle_beta   90.00
_cell.angle_gamma   90.00
#
_symmetry.space_group_name_H-M   'P 1'
#
loop_
_entity.id
_entity.type
_entity.pdbx_description
1 polymer ?
#
loop_
_entity_poly.entity_id
_entity_poly.type
_entity_poly.pdbx_seq_one_letter_code
_entity_poly.pdbx_strand_id
1 'polypeptide(L)'
;MVKLASLVALLYVSMATGAAAVQDTASDATSLKSAVAEFNRTASANPVGKTQLALTEAEVVAAIRGWIPENTPGVTADVFEQFQEIAESQTLPDGAELSSCTGWTGYRGYQFQVWWIDLSIKTGENSGYTFRIRDQKISSRKMSQEELAEDKQ
;
A
#
# COMPACT_ATOMS: atom_id res chain seq x y z
N MET A 1 24.93 -43.52 -58.97
CA MET A 1 24.21 -44.32 -57.96
C MET A 1 24.57 -43.78 -56.58
N VAL A 2 23.67 -43.01 -55.96
CA VAL A 2 23.27 -43.04 -54.53
C VAL A 2 21.98 -42.18 -54.49
N LYS A 3 20.85 -42.82 -54.15
CA LYS A 3 19.56 -42.16 -53.92
C LYS A 3 19.55 -41.65 -52.49
N LEU A 4 19.15 -40.40 -52.25
CA LEU A 4 18.60 -39.99 -50.96
C LEU A 4 17.26 -39.28 -51.21
N ALA A 5 16.24 -39.80 -50.54
CA ALA A 5 14.85 -39.39 -50.62
C ALA A 5 14.47 -38.52 -49.41
N SER A 6 13.31 -37.88 -49.53
CA SER A 6 12.49 -37.29 -48.45
C SER A 6 13.00 -35.96 -47.89
N LEU A 7 12.17 -34.99 -47.49
CA LEU A 7 10.76 -35.03 -47.11
C LEU A 7 10.20 -33.60 -47.27
N VAL A 8 8.99 -33.47 -47.82
CA VAL A 8 8.21 -32.22 -47.83
C VAL A 8 7.58 -32.05 -46.44
N ALA A 9 7.81 -30.91 -45.80
CA ALA A 9 7.09 -30.53 -44.58
C ALA A 9 6.35 -29.20 -44.84
N LEU A 10 5.03 -29.31 -44.98
CA LEU A 10 4.08 -28.20 -44.93
C LEU A 10 4.19 -27.51 -43.56
N LEU A 11 4.53 -26.23 -43.55
CA LEU A 11 4.32 -25.38 -42.38
C LEU A 11 2.91 -24.79 -42.45
N TYR A 12 2.05 -25.27 -41.56
CA TYR A 12 0.76 -24.64 -41.27
C TYR A 12 1.00 -23.29 -40.57
N VAL A 13 0.57 -22.20 -41.19
CA VAL A 13 0.43 -20.90 -40.51
C VAL A 13 -0.93 -20.89 -39.83
N SER A 14 -0.94 -21.09 -38.51
CA SER A 14 -2.14 -20.92 -37.68
C SER A 14 -2.27 -19.44 -37.31
N MET A 15 -3.25 -18.75 -37.89
CA MET A 15 -3.66 -17.43 -37.43
C MET A 15 -4.49 -17.60 -36.14
N ALA A 16 -3.89 -17.32 -34.99
CA ALA A 16 -4.62 -17.18 -33.75
C ALA A 16 -5.27 -15.78 -33.71
N THR A 17 -6.56 -15.74 -33.97
CA THR A 17 -7.46 -14.62 -33.64
C THR A 17 -7.40 -14.40 -32.12
N GLY A 18 -6.65 -13.39 -31.70
CA GLY A 18 -6.69 -12.89 -30.33
C GLY A 18 -8.04 -12.22 -30.08
N ALA A 19 -8.95 -12.94 -29.43
CA ALA A 19 -10.09 -12.32 -28.78
C ALA A 19 -9.54 -11.38 -27.70
N ALA A 20 -9.62 -10.08 -27.96
CA ALA A 20 -9.39 -9.07 -26.94
C ALA A 20 -10.40 -9.32 -25.81
N ALA A 21 -9.89 -9.79 -24.67
CA ALA A 21 -10.65 -9.85 -23.45
C ALA A 21 -11.05 -8.41 -23.10
N VAL A 22 -12.33 -8.10 -23.27
CA VAL A 22 -12.94 -6.89 -22.72
C VAL A 22 -12.83 -7.03 -21.21
N GLN A 23 -11.94 -6.27 -20.58
CA GLN A 23 -11.93 -6.11 -19.14
C GLN A 23 -13.17 -5.30 -18.80
N ASP A 24 -14.17 -6.01 -18.31
CA ASP A 24 -15.35 -5.46 -17.65
C ASP A 24 -14.87 -4.73 -16.38
N THR A 25 -14.71 -3.40 -16.46
CA THR A 25 -14.35 -2.57 -15.32
C THR A 25 -15.61 -2.33 -14.48
N ALA A 26 -16.12 -3.38 -13.85
CA ALA A 26 -16.90 -3.23 -12.64
C ALA A 26 -15.91 -2.84 -11.53
N SER A 27 -16.17 -1.73 -10.85
CA SER A 27 -15.37 -1.33 -9.67
C SER A 27 -15.59 -2.36 -8.57
N ASP A 28 -14.71 -3.36 -8.53
CA ASP A 28 -14.68 -4.33 -7.44
C ASP A 28 -14.06 -3.66 -6.23
N ALA A 29 -14.91 -3.32 -5.26
CA ALA A 29 -14.48 -2.83 -3.96
C ALA A 29 -13.35 -3.72 -3.41
N THR A 30 -12.19 -3.13 -3.11
CA THR A 30 -10.99 -3.89 -2.81
C THR A 30 -11.10 -4.50 -1.41
N SER A 31 -11.04 -5.83 -1.29
CA SER A 31 -11.08 -6.46 0.04
C SER A 31 -9.83 -6.10 0.87
N LEU A 32 -10.03 -5.88 2.17
CA LEU A 32 -8.95 -5.57 3.11
C LEU A 32 -7.87 -6.65 3.09
N LYS A 33 -8.28 -7.92 2.99
CA LYS A 33 -7.39 -9.06 2.82
C LYS A 33 -6.43 -8.89 1.64
N SER A 34 -6.95 -8.51 0.48
CA SER A 34 -6.14 -8.36 -0.74
C SER A 34 -5.19 -7.17 -0.59
N ALA A 35 -5.66 -6.05 -0.02
CA ALA A 35 -4.84 -4.88 0.25
C ALA A 35 -3.70 -5.18 1.24
N VAL A 36 -3.98 -5.94 2.31
CA VAL A 36 -2.96 -6.38 3.29
C VAL A 36 -1.95 -7.32 2.65
N ALA A 37 -2.40 -8.27 1.82
CA ALA A 37 -1.51 -9.17 1.09
C ALA A 37 -0.58 -8.39 0.14
N GLU A 38 -1.12 -7.41 -0.58
CA GLU A 38 -0.36 -6.53 -1.48
C GLU A 38 0.66 -5.70 -0.72
N PHE A 39 0.22 -5.06 0.38
CA PHE A 39 1.09 -4.29 1.25
C PHE A 39 2.26 -5.13 1.74
N ASN A 40 1.99 -6.34 2.25
CA ASN A 40 3.03 -7.23 2.78
C ASN A 40 4.00 -7.70 1.70
N ARG A 41 3.51 -7.95 0.47
CA ARG A 41 4.37 -8.27 -0.67
C ARG A 41 5.34 -7.13 -0.95
N THR A 42 4.85 -5.90 -1.03
CA THR A 42 5.69 -4.70 -1.25
C THR A 42 6.63 -4.44 -0.08
N ALA A 43 6.15 -4.60 1.15
CA ALA A 43 6.94 -4.43 2.37
C ALA A 43 8.12 -5.42 2.42
N SER A 44 7.95 -6.65 1.93
CA SER A 44 9.02 -7.65 1.89
C SER A 44 10.19 -7.29 0.95
N ALA A 45 9.94 -6.41 -0.04
CA ALA A 45 10.97 -5.87 -0.92
C ALA A 45 11.66 -4.61 -0.34
N ASN A 46 11.04 -3.97 0.66
CA ASN A 46 11.59 -2.77 1.30
C ASN A 46 12.71 -3.16 2.30
N PRO A 47 13.89 -2.51 2.28
CA PRO A 47 14.98 -2.82 3.20
C PRO A 47 14.63 -2.72 4.69
N VAL A 48 13.77 -1.78 5.06
CA VAL A 48 13.24 -1.63 6.42
C VAL A 48 12.07 -2.58 6.64
N GLY A 49 11.11 -2.60 5.70
CA GLY A 49 9.87 -3.38 5.82
C GLY A 49 10.09 -4.89 5.96
N LYS A 50 11.10 -5.46 5.27
CA LYS A 50 11.38 -6.90 5.31
C LYS A 50 11.78 -7.44 6.68
N THR A 51 12.19 -6.57 7.60
CA THR A 51 12.57 -6.96 8.98
C THR A 51 11.42 -6.74 9.97
N GLN A 52 10.29 -6.22 9.51
CA GLN A 52 9.14 -5.91 10.34
C GLN A 52 8.14 -7.06 10.30
N LEU A 53 7.29 -7.13 11.33
CA LEU A 53 6.18 -8.07 11.32
C LEU A 53 5.22 -7.73 10.17
N ALA A 54 4.74 -8.76 9.48
CA ALA A 54 3.70 -8.59 8.47
C ALA A 54 2.46 -7.93 9.10
N LEU A 55 1.81 -7.05 8.34
CA LEU A 55 0.52 -6.49 8.71
C LEU A 55 -0.55 -7.59 8.63
N THR A 56 -1.50 -7.58 9.57
CA THR A 56 -2.65 -8.49 9.54
C THR A 56 -3.94 -7.70 9.37
N GLU A 57 -4.96 -8.31 8.78
CA GLU A 57 -6.30 -7.72 8.69
C GLU A 57 -6.84 -7.38 10.08
N ALA A 58 -6.65 -8.28 11.05
CA ALA A 58 -7.07 -8.09 12.44
C ALA A 58 -6.42 -6.87 13.09
N GLU A 59 -5.16 -6.58 12.77
CA GLU A 59 -4.47 -5.38 13.27
C GLU A 59 -5.06 -4.10 12.68
N VAL A 60 -5.36 -4.08 11.37
CA VAL A 60 -6.01 -2.91 10.74
C VAL A 60 -7.38 -2.65 11.38
N VAL A 61 -8.20 -3.70 11.52
CA VAL A 61 -9.51 -3.63 12.16
C VAL A 61 -9.40 -3.16 13.61
N ALA A 62 -8.43 -3.70 14.37
CA ALA A 62 -8.21 -3.33 15.75
C ALA A 62 -7.77 -1.87 15.90
N ALA A 63 -6.87 -1.39 15.03
CA ALA A 63 -6.42 0.00 15.03
C ALA A 63 -7.58 0.97 14.77
N ILE A 64 -8.43 0.66 13.78
CA ILE A 64 -9.61 1.46 13.45
C ILE A 64 -10.64 1.45 14.58
N ARG A 65 -11.00 0.27 15.12
CA ARG A 65 -12.00 0.16 16.20
C ARG A 65 -11.51 0.76 17.52
N GLY A 66 -10.19 0.76 17.73
CA GLY A 66 -9.55 1.38 18.88
C GLY A 66 -9.33 2.89 18.73
N TRP A 67 -9.72 3.49 17.61
CA TRP A 67 -9.52 4.91 17.37
C TRP A 67 -10.44 5.75 18.26
N ILE A 68 -9.82 6.68 18.99
CA ILE A 68 -10.51 7.70 19.80
C ILE A 68 -10.40 9.04 19.05
N PRO A 69 -11.43 9.45 18.28
CA PRO A 69 -11.36 10.62 17.41
C PRO A 69 -11.17 11.93 18.18
N GLU A 70 -11.61 12.01 19.44
CA GLU A 70 -11.48 13.19 20.30
C GLU A 70 -10.01 13.56 20.57
N ASN A 71 -9.10 12.58 20.49
CA ASN A 71 -7.66 12.80 20.65
C ASN A 71 -7.00 13.29 19.36
N THR A 72 -7.75 13.42 18.27
CA THR A 72 -7.22 13.70 16.93
C THR A 72 -7.86 14.96 16.36
N PRO A 73 -7.19 16.13 16.45
CA PRO A 73 -7.72 17.38 15.91
C PRO A 73 -8.01 17.28 14.41
N GLY A 74 -9.15 17.83 13.98
CA GLY A 74 -9.50 17.96 12.56
C GLY A 74 -10.17 16.75 11.91
N VAL A 75 -10.49 15.70 12.67
CA VAL A 75 -11.28 14.57 12.20
C VAL A 75 -12.76 14.94 12.21
N THR A 76 -13.45 14.78 11.08
CA THR A 76 -14.90 14.92 11.01
C THR A 76 -15.58 13.59 11.34
N ALA A 77 -16.84 13.64 11.77
CA ALA A 77 -17.64 12.44 12.02
C ALA A 77 -17.69 11.52 10.78
N ASP A 78 -17.90 12.10 9.60
CA ASP A 78 -17.98 11.36 8.32
C ASP A 78 -16.67 10.62 7.98
N VAL A 79 -15.52 11.21 8.32
CA VAL A 79 -14.23 10.54 8.12
C VAL A 79 -14.10 9.37 9.10
N PHE A 80 -14.42 9.61 10.37
CA PHE A 80 -14.38 8.56 11.39
C PHE A 80 -15.30 7.38 11.01
N GLU A 81 -16.52 7.66 10.58
CA GLU A 81 -17.51 6.66 10.16
C GLU A 81 -17.01 5.83 8.96
N GLN A 82 -16.42 6.44 7.93
CA GLN A 82 -15.83 5.71 6.81
C GLN A 82 -14.74 4.71 7.24
N PHE A 83 -13.91 5.08 8.21
CA PHE A 83 -12.95 4.11 8.75
C PHE A 83 -13.67 2.99 9.51
N GLN A 84 -14.69 3.29 10.33
CA GLN A 84 -15.47 2.24 11.01
C GLN A 84 -16.14 1.29 10.00
N GLU A 85 -16.70 1.79 8.90
CA GLU A 85 -17.26 0.98 7.81
C GLU A 85 -16.21 0.03 7.20
N ILE A 86 -14.96 0.46 7.05
CA ILE A 86 -13.86 -0.43 6.62
C ILE A 86 -13.64 -1.56 7.63
N ALA A 87 -13.68 -1.28 8.93
CA ALA A 87 -13.49 -2.29 9.97
C ALA A 87 -14.69 -3.24 10.12
N GLU A 88 -15.89 -2.81 9.73
CA GLU A 88 -17.10 -3.64 9.72
C GLU A 88 -17.20 -4.50 8.47
N SER A 89 -17.02 -3.89 7.29
CA SER A 89 -17.14 -4.55 5.99
C SER A 89 -15.89 -5.30 5.55
N GLN A 90 -14.74 -4.99 6.15
CA GLN A 90 -13.41 -5.45 5.72
C GLN A 90 -13.17 -5.19 4.22
N THR A 91 -13.70 -4.08 3.72
CA THR A 91 -13.60 -3.65 2.34
C THR A 91 -13.10 -2.21 2.30
N LEU A 92 -12.17 -1.92 1.39
CA LEU A 92 -11.63 -0.60 1.18
C LEU A 92 -12.49 0.16 0.16
N PRO A 93 -12.82 1.43 0.41
CA PRO A 93 -13.47 2.27 -0.59
C PRO A 93 -12.52 2.57 -1.76
N ASP A 94 -13.10 3.00 -2.88
CA ASP A 94 -12.35 3.26 -4.10
C ASP A 94 -11.24 4.31 -3.89
N GLY A 95 -10.02 3.93 -4.24
CA GLY A 95 -8.83 4.78 -4.09
C GLY A 95 -8.28 4.86 -2.67
N ALA A 96 -8.76 4.05 -1.72
CA ALA A 96 -8.07 3.86 -0.46
C ALA A 96 -6.81 2.98 -0.62
N GLU A 97 -5.79 3.25 0.21
CA GLU A 97 -4.47 2.65 0.07
C GLU A 97 -3.79 2.42 1.42
N LEU A 98 -3.12 1.28 1.58
CA LEU A 98 -2.15 1.03 2.64
C LEU A 98 -0.76 1.43 2.17
N SER A 99 -0.11 2.33 2.90
CA SER A 99 1.24 2.82 2.59
C SER A 99 2.18 2.71 3.78
N SER A 100 3.48 2.82 3.53
CA SER A 100 4.51 2.79 4.58
C SER A 100 5.40 4.03 4.54
N CYS A 101 5.74 4.56 5.71
CA CYS A 101 6.78 5.57 5.87
C CYS A 101 7.97 4.98 6.64
N THR A 102 9.18 5.18 6.11
CA THR A 102 10.42 4.60 6.65
C THR A 102 11.32 5.59 7.37
N GLY A 103 11.01 6.89 7.30
CA GLY A 103 11.87 7.95 7.83
C GLY A 103 11.08 9.16 8.28
N TRP A 104 11.53 9.78 9.36
CA TRP A 104 10.94 11.01 9.89
C TRP A 104 12.04 11.94 10.40
N THR A 105 12.00 13.20 10.00
CA THR A 105 12.94 14.27 10.39
C THR A 105 12.18 15.47 10.97
N GLY A 106 12.85 16.61 11.19
CA GLY A 106 12.23 17.85 11.67
C GLY A 106 11.94 17.92 13.17
N TYR A 107 11.91 16.79 13.89
CA TYR A 107 11.68 16.82 15.35
C TYR A 107 12.98 16.99 16.14
N ARG A 108 13.18 18.19 16.68
CA ARG A 108 14.29 18.55 17.59
C ARG A 108 15.69 18.23 17.03
N GLY A 109 15.84 18.21 15.71
CA GLY A 109 17.11 17.96 15.02
C GLY A 109 17.58 16.50 15.07
N TYR A 110 16.64 15.56 15.08
CA TYR A 110 16.90 14.13 14.99
C TYR A 110 16.33 13.56 13.69
N GLN A 111 17.05 12.59 13.14
CA GLN A 111 16.52 11.70 12.12
C GLN A 111 16.07 10.40 12.80
N PHE A 112 14.87 9.97 12.47
CA PHE A 112 14.28 8.72 12.92
C PHE A 112 14.18 7.75 11.74
N GLN A 113 14.63 6.52 11.95
CA GLN A 113 14.18 5.40 11.14
C GLN A 113 12.91 4.85 11.78
N VAL A 114 11.84 4.81 11.00
CA VAL A 114 10.52 4.36 11.46
C VAL A 114 10.00 3.27 10.54
N TRP A 115 8.96 2.59 10.99
CA TRP A 115 8.09 1.79 10.15
C TRP A 115 6.65 2.14 10.52
N TRP A 116 6.17 3.19 9.88
CA TRP A 116 4.78 3.59 10.01
C TRP A 116 3.98 2.94 8.90
N ILE A 117 2.80 2.44 9.26
CA ILE A 117 1.83 1.92 8.31
C ILE A 117 0.61 2.81 8.42
N ASP A 118 0.21 3.35 7.27
CA ASP A 118 -0.84 4.33 7.15
C ASP A 118 -1.92 3.79 6.21
N LEU A 119 -3.19 4.00 6.56
CA LEU A 119 -4.34 3.77 5.69
C LEU A 119 -4.91 5.13 5.27
N SER A 120 -4.87 5.40 3.96
CA SER A 120 -5.40 6.62 3.38
C SER A 120 -6.72 6.35 2.69
N ILE A 121 -7.70 7.24 2.87
CA ILE A 121 -8.98 7.26 2.14
C ILE A 121 -9.16 8.60 1.43
N LYS A 122 -9.93 8.60 0.35
CA LYS A 122 -10.40 9.85 -0.28
C LYS A 122 -11.59 10.40 0.51
N THR A 123 -11.62 11.70 0.72
CA THR A 123 -12.72 12.43 1.39
C THR A 123 -13.39 13.44 0.46
N GLY A 124 -12.94 13.52 -0.79
CA GLY A 124 -13.38 14.42 -1.84
C GLY A 124 -12.50 14.22 -3.08
N GLU A 125 -12.76 14.97 -4.15
CA GLU A 125 -12.02 14.80 -5.43
C GLU A 125 -10.50 15.02 -5.27
N ASN A 126 -10.12 16.00 -4.44
CA ASN A 126 -8.72 16.40 -4.21
C ASN A 126 -8.36 16.41 -2.71
N SER A 127 -9.12 15.69 -1.89
CA SER A 127 -8.88 15.61 -0.45
C SER A 127 -8.86 14.16 0.01
N GLY A 128 -8.07 13.90 1.04
CA GLY A 128 -8.00 12.59 1.67
C GLY A 128 -7.68 12.72 3.15
N TYR A 129 -7.89 11.63 3.86
CA TYR A 129 -7.49 11.49 5.25
C TYR A 129 -6.59 10.27 5.41
N THR A 130 -5.54 10.42 6.20
CA THR A 130 -4.59 9.33 6.47
C THR A 130 -4.60 8.99 7.95
N PHE A 131 -4.95 7.76 8.25
CA PHE A 131 -4.99 7.20 9.59
C PHE A 131 -3.83 6.24 9.81
N ARG A 132 -3.09 6.44 10.90
CA ARG A 132 -1.93 5.62 11.30
C ARG A 132 -2.41 4.29 11.89
N ILE A 133 -2.17 3.19 11.19
CA ILE A 133 -2.47 1.83 11.67
C ILE A 133 -1.40 1.34 12.65
N ARG A 134 -0.13 1.53 12.29
CA ARG A 134 1.01 1.10 13.10
C ARG A 134 2.03 2.22 13.20
N ASP A 135 2.48 2.49 14.41
CA ASP A 135 3.59 3.39 14.68
C ASP A 135 4.75 2.64 15.36
N GLN A 136 5.73 2.24 14.55
CA GLN A 136 6.96 1.63 15.03
C GLN A 136 8.15 2.59 14.87
N LYS A 137 8.76 2.99 15.98
CA LYS A 137 10.10 3.62 15.97
C LYS A 137 11.15 2.51 15.98
N ILE A 138 12.16 2.62 15.11
CA ILE A 138 13.23 1.61 15.00
C ILE A 138 14.53 2.16 15.59
N SER A 139 14.95 3.34 15.13
CA SER A 139 16.16 3.99 15.63
C SER A 139 16.06 5.50 15.50
N SER A 140 16.94 6.21 16.20
CA SER A 140 17.08 7.65 16.11
C SER A 140 18.54 8.04 16.22
N ARG A 141 18.94 9.08 15.49
CA ARG A 141 20.25 9.71 15.61
C ARG A 141 20.12 11.22 15.54
N LYS A 142 21.06 11.91 16.18
CA LYS A 142 21.20 13.35 16.03
C LYS A 142 21.66 13.68 14.61
N MET A 143 21.08 14.71 14.01
CA MET A 143 21.48 15.21 12.69
C MET A 143 22.74 16.08 12.80
N SER A 144 23.55 16.08 11.74
CA SER A 144 24.68 16.99 11.58
C SER A 144 24.17 18.42 11.31
N GLN A 145 25.06 19.42 11.44
CA GLN A 145 24.70 20.82 11.12
C GLN A 145 24.35 21.01 9.64
N GLU A 146 24.99 20.25 8.75
CA GLU A 146 24.72 20.25 7.32
C GLU A 146 23.32 19.69 7.02
N GLU A 147 22.99 18.53 7.58
CA GLU A 147 21.67 17.90 7.43
C GLU A 147 20.54 18.80 7.96
N LEU A 148 20.79 19.55 9.05
CA LEU A 148 19.83 20.51 9.60
C LEU A 148 19.65 21.77 8.74
N ALA A 149 20.64 22.12 7.92
CA ALA A 149 20.54 23.23 7.00
C ALA A 149 19.74 22.85 5.73
N GLU A 150 19.86 21.59 5.30
CA GLU A 150 19.12 21.04 4.16
C GLU A 150 17.63 20.80 4.48
N ASP A 151 17.30 20.26 5.67
CA ASP A 151 15.92 19.96 6.10
C ASP A 151 15.01 21.22 6.23
N LYS A 152 15.59 22.42 6.19
CA LYS A 152 14.87 23.71 6.32
C LYS A 152 14.54 24.37 4.98
N GLN A 153 14.99 23.83 3.85
CA GLN A 153 14.72 24.35 2.51
C GLN A 153 13.45 23.72 1.93
#